data_AF-A0A1R2CK84-F1
#
_entry.id   AF-A0A1R2CK84-F1
#
_cell.length_a   1.000
_cell.length_b   1.000
_cell.length_c   1.000
_cell.angle_alpha   90.00
_cell.angle_beta   90.00
_cell.angle_gamma   90.00
#
_symmetry.space_group_name_H-M   'P 1'
#
loop_
_entity.id
_entity.type
_entity.pdbx_description
1 polymer ?
#
loop_
_entity_poly.entity_id
_entity_poly.type
_entity_poly.pdbx_seq_one_letter_code
_entity_poly.pdbx_strand_id
1 'polypeptide(L)'
;MVCTLFCLFYTGVCWVYPLSQTISDLQNKRNEVQWVSFWLVMGLLSFVEVNILFFISSCCVYDFLKSLFVLWLVHPEFLGASYIFEKYFGMFFENAQKILGKTPLR
;
A
#
# COMPACT_ATOMS: atom_id res chain seq x y z
N MET A 1 -10.74 15.07 20.57
CA MET A 1 -11.13 16.15 19.63
C MET A 1 -10.01 16.48 18.63
N VAL A 2 -8.78 16.74 19.07
CA VAL A 2 -7.63 16.98 18.16
C VAL A 2 -7.23 15.70 17.39
N CYS A 3 -7.21 14.56 18.07
CA CYS A 3 -6.86 13.27 17.46
C CYS A 3 -7.86 12.85 16.34
N THR A 4 -9.15 13.11 16.53
CA THR A 4 -10.19 12.82 15.53
C THR A 4 -10.07 13.68 14.28
N LEU A 5 -9.64 14.94 14.41
CA LEU A 5 -9.41 15.83 13.27
C LEU A 5 -8.16 15.42 12.48
N PHE A 6 -7.09 15.03 13.17
CA PHE A 6 -5.90 14.46 12.54
C PHE A 6 -6.21 13.15 11.80
N CYS A 7 -7.02 12.26 12.40
CA CYS A 7 -7.47 11.04 11.73
C CYS A 7 -8.26 11.30 10.45
N LEU A 8 -9.20 12.26 10.47
CA LEU A 8 -10.01 12.61 9.29
C LEU A 8 -9.17 13.24 8.17
N PHE A 9 -8.21 14.09 8.54
CA PHE A 9 -7.29 14.67 7.56
C PHE A 9 -6.39 13.60 6.94
N TYR A 10 -5.85 12.71 7.77
CA TYR A 10 -5.01 11.60 7.34
C TYR A 10 -5.76 10.62 6.44
N THR A 11 -6.98 10.22 6.78
CA THR A 11 -7.79 9.34 5.90
C THR A 11 -8.14 10.03 4.59
N GLY A 12 -8.45 11.32 4.61
CA GLY A 12 -8.69 12.10 3.40
C GLY A 12 -7.50 12.08 2.45
N VAL A 13 -6.29 12.40 2.95
CA VAL A 13 -5.08 12.41 2.13
C VAL A 13 -4.69 10.99 1.69
N CYS A 14 -4.79 9.99 2.55
CA CYS A 14 -4.36 8.63 2.23
C CYS A 14 -5.34 7.86 1.34
N TRP A 15 -6.61 8.28 1.24
CA TRP A 15 -7.59 7.64 0.37
C TRP A 15 -7.88 8.46 -0.89
N VAL A 16 -8.23 9.74 -0.74
CA VAL A 16 -8.73 10.54 -1.86
C VAL A 16 -7.63 10.83 -2.87
N TYR A 17 -6.42 11.18 -2.40
CA TYR A 17 -5.30 11.49 -3.27
C TYR A 17 -4.88 10.30 -4.15
N PRO A 18 -4.48 9.13 -3.59
CA PRO A 18 -4.08 7.99 -4.41
C PRO A 18 -5.22 7.44 -5.27
N LEU A 19 -6.49 7.55 -4.85
CA LEU A 19 -7.63 7.17 -5.69
C LEU A 19 -7.74 8.03 -6.95
N SER A 20 -7.62 9.36 -6.80
CA SER A 20 -7.66 10.28 -7.95
C SER A 20 -6.53 10.01 -8.95
N GLN A 21 -5.35 9.67 -8.44
CA GLN A 21 -4.20 9.35 -9.27
C GLN A 21 -4.34 7.97 -9.92
N THR A 22 -4.85 6.97 -9.20
CA THR A 22 -5.15 5.64 -9.74
C THR A 22 -6.09 5.73 -10.95
N ILE A 23 -7.15 6.54 -10.87
CA ILE A 23 -8.10 6.76 -11.98
C ILE A 23 -7.40 7.42 -13.17
N SER A 24 -6.58 8.44 -12.91
CA SER A 24 -5.84 9.17 -13.94
C SER A 24 -4.83 8.28 -14.66
N ASP A 25 -4.16 7.37 -13.93
CA ASP A 25 -3.17 6.45 -14.48
C ASP A 25 -3.81 5.26 -15.20
N LEU A 26 -4.97 4.78 -14.75
CA LEU A 26 -5.79 3.82 -15.51
C LEU A 26 -6.20 4.37 -16.87
N GLN A 27 -6.59 5.66 -16.93
CA GLN A 27 -6.99 6.30 -18.17
C GLN A 27 -5.80 6.55 -19.12
N ASN A 28 -4.65 6.93 -18.56
CA ASN A 28 -3.45 7.26 -19.35
C ASN A 28 -2.50 6.07 -19.61
N LYS A 29 -2.79 4.88 -19.05
CA LYS A 29 -1.92 3.68 -19.06
C LYS A 29 -0.47 3.96 -18.66
N ARG A 30 -0.24 4.97 -17.82
CA ARG A 30 1.08 5.30 -17.29
C ARG A 30 1.14 4.79 -15.86
N ASN A 31 2.23 4.07 -15.53
CA ASN A 31 2.61 3.73 -14.16
C ASN A 31 1.54 3.07 -13.27
N GLU A 32 0.70 2.20 -13.85
CA GLU A 32 -0.31 1.41 -13.12
C GLU A 32 0.26 0.61 -11.93
N VAL A 33 1.53 0.21 -12.02
CA VAL A 33 2.22 -0.60 -11.02
C VAL A 33 2.42 0.16 -9.70
N GLN A 34 2.60 1.48 -9.74
CA GLN A 34 2.88 2.28 -8.55
C GLN A 34 1.67 2.34 -7.60
N TRP A 35 0.49 2.64 -8.15
CA TRP A 35 -0.74 2.74 -7.36
C TRP A 35 -1.25 1.38 -6.91
N VAL A 36 -1.16 0.35 -7.76
CA VAL A 36 -1.53 -1.02 -7.36
C VAL A 36 -0.62 -1.51 -6.22
N SER A 37 0.68 -1.24 -6.29
CA SER A 37 1.62 -1.55 -5.21
C SER A 37 1.29 -0.81 -3.92
N PHE A 38 0.92 0.47 -4.02
CA PHE A 38 0.46 1.27 -2.87
C PHE A 38 -0.74 0.60 -2.17
N TRP A 39 -1.80 0.28 -2.93
CA TRP A 39 -3.00 -0.35 -2.38
C TRP A 39 -2.70 -1.72 -1.77
N LEU A 40 -1.81 -2.50 -2.38
CA LEU A 40 -1.41 -3.81 -1.87
C LEU A 40 -0.67 -3.71 -0.52
N VAL A 41 0.31 -2.80 -0.42
CA VAL A 41 1.06 -2.57 0.82
C VAL A 41 0.15 -2.02 1.92
N MET A 42 -0.76 -1.11 1.58
CA MET A 42 -1.75 -0.57 2.53
C MET A 42 -2.72 -1.66 3.03
N GLY A 43 -3.14 -2.56 2.16
CA GLY A 43 -3.98 -3.70 2.51
C GLY A 43 -3.27 -4.68 3.44
N LEU A 44 -2.01 -5.02 3.14
CA LEU A 44 -1.19 -5.86 4.01
C LEU A 44 -0.92 -5.22 5.36
N LEU A 45 -0.60 -3.92 5.39
CA LEU A 45 -0.38 -3.18 6.63
C LEU A 45 -1.64 -3.19 7.50
N SER A 46 -2.81 -2.95 6.90
CA SER A 46 -4.11 -3.00 7.59
C SER A 46 -4.43 -4.41 8.11
N PHE A 47 -4.12 -5.45 7.33
CA PHE A 47 -4.29 -6.83 7.74
C PHE A 47 -3.39 -7.17 8.94
N VAL A 48 -2.11 -6.82 8.86
CA VAL A 48 -1.15 -6.98 9.97
C VAL A 48 -1.65 -6.24 11.21
N GLU A 49 -2.26 -5.07 11.04
CA GLU A 49 -2.78 -4.29 12.15
C GLU A 49 -3.98 -4.91 12.84
N VAL A 50 -4.96 -5.38 12.09
CA VAL A 50 -6.10 -6.08 12.69
C VAL A 50 -5.65 -7.36 13.42
N ASN A 51 -4.63 -8.05 12.92
CA ASN A 51 -4.16 -9.32 13.49
C ASN A 51 -3.15 -9.15 14.66
N ILE A 52 -2.21 -8.21 14.57
CA ILE A 52 -1.11 -8.04 15.53
C ILE A 52 -1.40 -6.91 16.52
N LEU A 53 -2.05 -5.83 16.08
CA LEU A 53 -2.23 -4.61 16.88
C LEU A 53 -3.53 -4.60 17.70
N PHE A 54 -4.42 -5.58 17.54
CA PHE A 54 -5.45 -5.89 18.53
C PHE A 54 -4.85 -6.04 19.95
N PHE A 55 -3.59 -6.47 20.04
CA PHE A 55 -2.87 -6.68 21.30
C PHE A 55 -2.14 -5.44 21.83
N ILE A 56 -1.95 -4.37 21.04
CA ILE A 56 -1.05 -3.22 21.33
C ILE A 56 -1.81 -1.87 21.36
N SER A 57 -3.07 -1.88 21.81
CA SER A 57 -4.01 -0.74 21.74
C SER A 57 -3.70 0.48 22.64
N SER A 58 -2.45 0.79 22.98
CA SER A 58 -2.11 1.98 23.80
C SER A 58 -0.70 2.54 23.62
N CYS A 59 -0.23 2.75 22.38
CA CYS A 59 1.00 3.52 22.17
C CYS A 59 0.82 4.61 21.11
N CYS A 60 0.75 5.88 21.52
CA CYS A 60 0.72 7.06 20.63
C CYS A 60 1.89 7.11 19.63
N VAL A 61 3.01 6.43 19.92
CA VAL A 61 4.17 6.36 19.03
C VAL A 61 3.89 5.53 17.78
N TYR A 62 3.02 4.52 17.89
CA TYR A 62 2.68 3.63 16.79
C TYR A 62 1.96 4.39 15.66
N ASP A 63 0.98 5.22 15.99
CA ASP A 63 0.23 6.02 15.03
C ASP A 63 1.13 7.00 14.25
N PHE A 64 2.16 7.53 14.91
CA PHE A 64 3.11 8.46 14.29
C PHE A 64 4.02 7.77 13.29
N LEU A 65 4.60 6.62 13.67
CA LEU A 65 5.43 5.80 12.78
C LEU A 65 4.64 5.29 11.59
N LYS A 66 3.39 4.86 11.82
CA LYS A 66 2.48 4.43 10.76
C LYS A 66 2.21 5.55 9.75
N SER A 67 1.91 6.75 10.23
CA SER A 67 1.64 7.90 9.36
C SER A 67 2.85 8.27 8.52
N LEU A 68 4.06 8.23 9.10
CA LEU A 68 5.31 8.50 8.38
C LEU A 68 5.60 7.45 7.31
N PHE A 69 5.35 6.17 7.61
CA PHE A 69 5.52 5.08 6.65
C PHE A 69 4.56 5.21 5.45
N VAL A 70 3.29 5.56 5.71
CA VAL A 70 2.31 5.77 4.64
C VAL A 70 2.64 7.02 3.82
N LEU A 71 3.10 8.10 4.44
CA LEU A 71 3.54 9.29 3.73
C LEU A 71 4.71 8.98 2.77
N TRP A 72 5.64 8.14 3.20
CA TRP A 72 6.76 7.69 2.36
C TRP A 72 6.29 6.81 1.19
N LEU A 73 5.27 5.97 1.40
CA LEU A 73 4.66 5.15 0.34
C LEU A 73 3.86 5.97 -0.68
N VAL A 74 3.17 7.02 -0.22
CA VAL A 74 2.39 7.93 -1.10
C VAL A 74 3.31 8.80 -1.95
N HIS A 75 4.53 9.09 -1.49
CA HIS A 75 5.41 10.02 -2.17
C HIS A 75 5.80 9.54 -3.58
N PRO A 76 5.34 10.21 -4.65
CA PRO A 76 5.43 9.68 -6.01
C PRO A 76 6.87 9.60 -6.55
N GLU A 77 7.74 10.53 -6.14
CA GLU A 77 9.15 10.60 -6.60
C GLU A 77 10.04 9.49 -6.02
N PHE A 78 9.69 8.91 -4.86
CA PHE A 78 10.57 7.95 -4.20
C PHE A 78 10.36 6.51 -4.70
N LEU A 79 9.29 6.25 -5.46
CA LEU A 79 8.92 4.91 -5.96
C LEU A 79 8.99 3.83 -4.86
N GLY A 80 8.80 4.21 -3.58
CA GLY A 80 9.05 3.34 -2.43
C GLY A 80 8.15 2.11 -2.43
N ALA A 81 6.91 2.27 -2.89
CA ALA A 81 5.96 1.17 -3.09
C ALA A 81 6.46 0.19 -4.17
N SER A 82 6.98 0.66 -5.31
CA SER A 82 7.53 -0.20 -6.36
C SER A 82 8.81 -0.91 -5.91
N TYR A 83 9.67 -0.26 -5.12
CA TYR A 83 10.88 -0.89 -4.59
C TYR A 83 10.55 -2.06 -3.63
N ILE A 84 9.61 -1.85 -2.71
CA ILE A 84 9.12 -2.92 -1.83
C ILE A 84 8.43 -4.01 -2.65
N PHE A 85 7.63 -3.62 -3.65
CA PHE A 85 6.92 -4.57 -4.47
C PHE A 85 7.88 -5.48 -5.26
N GLU A 86 8.84 -4.92 -5.99
CA GLU A 86 9.84 -5.71 -6.72
C GLU A 86 10.66 -6.60 -5.78
N LYS A 87 11.07 -6.09 -4.62
CA LYS A 87 11.93 -6.82 -3.70
C LYS A 87 11.23 -7.98 -2.99
N TYR A 88 9.97 -7.79 -2.56
CA TYR A 88 9.24 -8.81 -1.81
C TYR A 88 8.33 -9.67 -2.68
N PHE A 89 7.71 -9.09 -3.71
CA PHE A 89 6.75 -9.80 -4.57
C PHE A 89 7.33 -10.22 -5.91
N GLY A 90 8.43 -9.62 -6.38
CA GLY A 90 9.06 -10.02 -7.64
C GLY A 90 9.41 -11.51 -7.68
N MET A 91 9.99 -12.03 -6.60
CA MET A 91 10.30 -13.46 -6.48
C MET A 91 9.05 -14.34 -6.39
N PHE A 92 7.97 -13.82 -5.78
CA PHE A 92 6.71 -14.56 -5.64
C PHE A 92 5.96 -14.67 -6.97
N PHE A 93 5.89 -13.59 -7.74
CA PHE A 93 5.27 -13.57 -9.06
C PHE A 93 6.03 -14.41 -10.07
N GLU A 94 7.37 -14.36 -10.07
CA GLU A 94 8.17 -15.18 -10.98
C GLU A 94 7.96 -16.68 -10.71
N ASN A 95 7.89 -17.08 -9.44
CA ASN A 95 7.61 -18.47 -9.05
C ASN A 95 6.16 -18.87 -9.37
N ALA A 96 5.19 -18.00 -9.12
CA ALA A 96 3.79 -18.25 -9.47
C ALA A 96 3.59 -18.39 -10.98
N GLN A 97 4.23 -17.54 -11.79
CA GLN A 97 4.16 -17.60 -13.25
C GLN A 97 4.80 -18.88 -13.80
N LYS A 98 5.91 -19.35 -13.20
CA LYS A 98 6.52 -20.64 -13.55
C LYS A 98 5.60 -21.83 -13.26
N ILE A 99 4.79 -21.77 -12.20
CA ILE A 99 3.82 -22.82 -11.86
C ILE A 99 2.61 -22.78 -12.82
N LEU A 100 2.09 -21.58 -13.09
CA LEU A 100 0.93 -21.41 -13.98
C LEU A 100 1.27 -21.72 -15.45
N GLY A 101 2.46 -21.34 -15.93
CA GLY A 101 2.91 -21.66 -17.29
C GLY A 101 3.15 -23.15 -17.55
N LYS A 102 3.32 -23.96 -16.49
CA LYS A 102 3.37 -25.42 -16.58
C LYS A 102 1.99 -26.07 -16.58
N THR A 103 0.94 -25.32 -16.27
CA THR A 103 -0.42 -25.83 -16.24
C THR A 103 -1.01 -25.65 -17.65
N PRO A 104 -1.32 -26.71 -18.41
CA PRO A 104 -2.03 -26.57 -19.66
C PRO A 104 -3.45 -26.10 -19.32
N LEU A 105 -3.65 -24.79 -19.38
CA LEU A 105 -4.98 -24.18 -19.28
C LEU A 105 -5.76 -24.67 -20.51
N ARG A 106 -6.70 -25.57 -20.26
CA ARG A 106 -7.63 -26.14 -21.23
C ARG A 106 -8.79 -25.19 -21.48
#